data_AF-A0A840BU64-F1
#
_entry.id   AF-A0A840BU64-F1
#
_cell.length_a   1.000
_cell.length_b   1.000
_cell.length_c   1.000
_cell.angle_alpha   90.00
_cell.angle_beta   90.00
_cell.angle_gamma   90.00
#
_symmetry.space_group_name_H-M   'P 1'
#
loop_
_entity.id
_entity.type
_entity.pdbx_description
1 polymer ?
#
loop_
_entity_poly.entity_id
_entity_poly.type
_entity_poly.pdbx_seq_one_letter_code
_entity_poly.pdbx_strand_id
1 'polypeptide(L)'
;MKPVVPLLVAFTLLVAGQAVAQTQSAPSGTNATPAGPATAASSGPNGSTAFCLFALPAENGVQRWINLGIVQYVETRADSVQITFGGGNFGSGYDAKIPVKSPDEARAVLTRLRQTAEDCTRRAARPGNATKEEAR
;
A
#
# COMPACT_ATOMS: atom_id res chain seq x y z
N MET A 1 -24.82 -9.56 67.22
CA MET A 1 -25.31 -8.33 66.58
C MET A 1 -26.24 -8.73 65.44
N LYS A 2 -27.44 -8.16 65.41
CA LYS A 2 -28.59 -8.53 64.57
C LYS A 2 -28.49 -7.93 63.15
N PRO A 3 -29.21 -8.52 62.18
CA PRO A 3 -29.16 -8.19 60.75
C PRO A 3 -30.20 -7.13 60.37
N VAL A 4 -30.02 -6.42 59.24
CA VAL A 4 -31.10 -5.80 58.44
C VAL A 4 -30.68 -5.78 56.97
N VAL A 5 -31.60 -6.20 56.10
CA VAL A 5 -31.52 -6.28 54.63
C VAL A 5 -32.20 -5.01 54.02
N PRO A 6 -32.56 -4.92 52.72
CA PRO A 6 -31.97 -4.06 51.70
C PRO A 6 -32.89 -2.90 51.25
N LEU A 7 -32.44 -2.07 50.29
CA LEU A 7 -33.36 -1.40 49.38
C LEU A 7 -32.87 -1.52 47.93
N LEU A 8 -33.49 -2.46 47.24
CA LEU A 8 -33.60 -2.54 45.79
C LEU A 8 -34.34 -1.27 45.30
N VAL A 9 -33.80 -0.61 44.28
CA VAL A 9 -34.62 0.11 43.31
C VAL A 9 -34.29 -0.44 41.94
N ALA A 10 -35.31 -1.09 41.37
CA ALA A 10 -35.34 -1.62 40.03
C ALA A 10 -35.33 -0.48 39.00
N PHE A 11 -34.61 -0.67 37.90
CA PHE A 11 -34.93 -0.02 36.63
C PHE A 11 -34.80 -1.03 35.51
N THR A 12 -35.88 -1.78 35.30
CA THR A 12 -36.12 -2.53 34.09
C THR A 12 -36.63 -1.54 33.04
N LEU A 13 -35.85 -1.26 32.00
CA LEU A 13 -36.41 -0.71 30.76
C LEU A 13 -36.08 -1.63 29.59
N LEU A 14 -37.12 -2.32 29.15
CA LEU A 14 -37.25 -3.01 27.89
C LEU A 14 -37.37 -1.95 26.78
N VAL A 15 -36.47 -1.91 25.81
CA VAL A 15 -36.75 -1.29 24.50
C VAL A 15 -36.26 -2.23 23.40
N ALA A 16 -37.26 -2.81 22.73
CA ALA A 16 -37.13 -3.54 21.49
C ALA A 16 -36.57 -2.66 20.37
N GLY A 17 -35.93 -3.30 19.41
CA GLY A 17 -35.04 -2.68 18.43
C GLY A 17 -35.64 -1.57 17.58
N GLN A 18 -34.72 -0.81 16.97
CA GLN A 18 -34.98 -0.06 15.76
C GLN A 18 -33.79 -0.23 14.83
N ALA A 19 -34.03 -1.00 13.76
CA ALA A 19 -33.25 -0.97 12.55
C ALA A 19 -33.24 0.48 12.04
N VAL A 20 -32.06 1.06 11.90
CA VAL A 20 -31.90 2.36 11.25
C VAL A 20 -32.13 2.16 9.75
N ALA A 21 -33.38 2.34 9.33
CA ALA A 21 -33.72 2.57 7.94
C ALA A 21 -33.10 3.91 7.52
N GLN A 22 -32.00 3.85 6.76
CA GLN A 22 -31.46 5.02 6.09
C GLN A 22 -32.36 5.33 4.89
N THR A 23 -33.22 6.33 5.04
CA THR A 23 -33.97 6.94 3.95
C THR A 23 -32.99 7.61 2.99
N GLN A 24 -32.67 6.94 1.88
CA GLN A 24 -31.90 7.55 0.79
C GLN A 24 -32.87 8.33 -0.10
N SER A 25 -32.73 9.65 -0.06
CA SER A 25 -33.39 10.58 -0.97
C SER A 25 -32.89 10.34 -2.40
N ALA A 26 -33.81 10.07 -3.33
CA ALA A 26 -33.50 9.95 -4.75
C ALA A 26 -33.11 11.31 -5.36
N PRO A 27 -32.01 11.42 -6.13
CA PRO A 27 -31.80 12.56 -7.01
C PRO A 27 -32.58 12.36 -8.32
N SER A 28 -33.62 13.17 -8.52
CA SER A 28 -34.18 13.43 -9.84
C SER A 28 -33.21 14.32 -10.62
N GLY A 29 -32.49 13.74 -11.57
CA GLY A 29 -31.56 14.44 -12.44
C GLY A 29 -31.47 13.76 -13.81
N THR A 30 -32.20 14.32 -14.77
CA THR A 30 -32.23 13.94 -16.19
C THR A 30 -30.89 14.22 -16.87
N ASN A 31 -30.19 13.17 -17.33
CA ASN A 31 -29.67 13.08 -18.70
C ASN A 31 -29.03 11.70 -18.93
N ALA A 32 -29.75 10.84 -19.65
CA ALA A 32 -29.20 9.62 -20.22
C ALA A 32 -28.26 10.00 -21.37
N THR A 33 -26.95 9.98 -21.11
CA THR A 33 -25.93 9.95 -22.16
C THR A 33 -25.62 8.47 -22.43
N PRO A 34 -25.56 8.01 -23.69
CA PRO A 34 -25.28 6.61 -23.98
C PRO A 34 -23.91 6.23 -23.44
N ALA A 35 -23.85 5.12 -22.72
CA ALA A 35 -22.62 4.49 -22.28
C ALA A 35 -21.72 4.25 -23.51
N GLY A 36 -20.71 5.10 -23.66
CA GLY A 36 -19.54 4.75 -24.46
C GLY A 36 -18.93 3.47 -23.89
N PRO A 37 -18.23 2.66 -24.71
CA PRO A 37 -17.72 1.38 -24.27
C PRO A 37 -16.90 1.61 -23.00
N ALA A 38 -17.29 0.94 -21.92
CA ALA A 38 -16.47 0.81 -20.73
C ALA A 38 -15.11 0.34 -21.24
N THR A 39 -14.13 1.24 -21.24
CA THR A 39 -12.75 0.85 -21.50
C THR A 39 -12.46 -0.12 -20.38
N ALA A 40 -12.39 -1.41 -20.72
CA ALA A 40 -12.04 -2.45 -19.79
C ALA A 40 -10.84 -1.93 -19.01
N ALA A 41 -10.99 -1.81 -17.68
CA ALA A 41 -9.84 -1.59 -16.83
C ALA A 41 -8.86 -2.67 -17.23
N SER A 42 -7.80 -2.27 -17.92
CA SER A 42 -6.72 -3.16 -18.30
C SER A 42 -6.25 -3.71 -16.98
N SER A 43 -6.62 -4.96 -16.73
CA SER A 43 -5.97 -5.81 -15.75
C SER A 43 -4.57 -5.98 -16.31
N GLY A 44 -3.74 -4.96 -16.09
CA GLY A 44 -2.30 -5.04 -16.29
C GLY A 44 -1.86 -6.32 -15.61
N PRO A 45 -0.91 -7.06 -16.20
CA PRO A 45 -0.67 -8.46 -15.89
C PRO A 45 -0.66 -8.69 -14.37
N ASN A 46 -1.76 -9.25 -13.87
CA ASN A 46 -1.86 -9.84 -12.54
C ASN A 46 -1.02 -11.12 -12.60
N GLY A 47 0.28 -10.97 -12.59
CA GLY A 47 1.25 -12.04 -12.74
C GLY A 47 2.55 -11.54 -12.19
N SER A 48 2.79 -11.81 -10.90
CA SER A 48 4.01 -11.60 -10.13
C SER A 48 4.94 -10.53 -10.69
N THR A 49 4.96 -9.34 -10.08
CA THR A 49 5.93 -8.30 -10.42
C THR A 49 7.31 -8.94 -10.43
N ALA A 50 7.93 -9.01 -11.62
CA ALA A 50 9.32 -9.39 -11.72
C ALA A 50 10.10 -8.59 -10.68
N PHE A 51 10.99 -9.24 -9.92
CA PHE A 51 11.71 -8.62 -8.82
C PHE A 51 12.25 -7.25 -9.24
N CYS A 52 11.68 -6.17 -8.69
CA CYS A 52 12.16 -4.82 -8.94
C CYS A 52 13.19 -4.50 -7.86
N LEU A 53 14.40 -5.00 -8.05
CA LEU A 53 15.44 -4.94 -7.03
C LEU A 53 16.06 -3.55 -6.94
N PHE A 54 16.16 -3.04 -5.72
CA PHE A 54 16.90 -1.84 -5.37
C PHE A 54 18.01 -2.19 -4.38
N ALA A 55 19.24 -1.77 -4.69
CA ALA A 55 20.40 -2.00 -3.84
C ALA A 55 20.40 -0.99 -2.68
N LEU A 56 20.44 -1.49 -1.45
CA LEU A 56 20.72 -0.66 -0.28
C LEU A 56 22.24 -0.43 -0.14
N PRO A 57 22.69 0.59 0.62
CA PRO A 57 24.09 0.67 1.00
C PRO A 57 24.55 -0.64 1.67
N ALA A 58 25.76 -1.09 1.36
CA ALA A 58 26.31 -2.29 1.99
C ALA A 58 26.53 -2.04 3.49
N GLU A 59 26.12 -3.01 4.31
CA GLU A 59 26.20 -2.95 5.76
C GLU A 59 27.00 -4.16 6.24
N ASN A 60 28.08 -3.93 7.00
CA ASN A 60 28.96 -5.02 7.50
C ASN A 60 29.48 -5.96 6.40
N GLY A 61 29.77 -5.41 5.21
CA GLY A 61 30.22 -6.19 4.04
C GLY A 61 29.10 -6.97 3.34
N VAL A 62 27.85 -6.84 3.78
CA VAL A 62 26.68 -7.49 3.17
C VAL A 62 25.94 -6.50 2.29
N GLN A 63 25.75 -6.87 1.02
CA GLN A 63 24.92 -6.13 0.08
C GLN A 63 23.47 -6.61 0.15
N ARG A 64 22.57 -5.78 0.67
CA ARG A 64 21.13 -6.08 0.73
C ARG A 64 20.42 -5.51 -0.49
N TRP A 65 19.43 -6.24 -0.99
CA TRP A 65 18.52 -5.81 -2.05
C TRP A 65 17.09 -5.87 -1.52
N ILE A 66 16.29 -4.86 -1.84
CA ILE A 66 14.85 -4.85 -1.53
C ILE A 66 14.04 -4.89 -2.82
N ASN A 67 12.87 -5.54 -2.77
CA ASN A 67 11.94 -5.51 -3.90
C ASN A 67 11.02 -4.29 -3.75
N LEU A 68 11.14 -3.34 -4.68
CA LEU A 68 10.31 -2.13 -4.69
C LEU A 68 8.82 -2.43 -4.93
N GLY A 69 8.48 -3.59 -5.49
CA GLY A 69 7.10 -4.01 -5.71
C GLY A 69 6.29 -4.29 -4.44
N ILE A 70 6.94 -4.35 -3.27
CA ILE A 70 6.30 -4.57 -1.96
C ILE A 70 6.55 -3.42 -0.96
N VAL A 71 7.08 -2.29 -1.45
CA VAL A 71 7.27 -1.08 -0.63
C VAL A 71 5.92 -0.44 -0.39
N GLN A 72 5.64 -0.12 0.88
CA GLN A 72 4.38 0.48 1.31
C GLN A 72 4.49 2.00 1.33
N TYR A 73 5.55 2.53 1.92
CA TYR A 73 5.83 3.97 1.95
C TYR A 73 7.32 4.24 2.17
N VAL A 74 7.72 5.48 1.87
CA VAL A 74 9.08 5.99 2.05
C VAL A 74 9.01 7.30 2.83
N GLU A 75 9.77 7.40 3.91
CA GLU A 75 9.89 8.62 4.71
C GLU A 75 11.26 9.26 4.51
N THR A 76 11.30 10.59 4.40
CA THR A 76 12.55 11.36 4.46
C THR A 76 12.65 12.06 5.81
N ARG A 77 13.77 11.83 6.48
CA ARG A 77 14.13 12.44 7.77
C ARG A 77 15.39 13.30 7.58
N ALA A 78 15.77 14.02 8.62
CA ALA A 78 16.94 14.91 8.55
C ALA A 78 18.26 14.15 8.27
N ASP A 79 18.39 12.93 8.77
CA ASP A 79 19.59 12.09 8.75
C ASP A 79 19.43 10.82 7.90
N SER A 80 18.23 10.58 7.35
CA SER A 80 17.94 9.29 6.73
C SER A 80 16.77 9.30 5.76
N VAL A 81 16.76 8.30 4.88
CA VAL A 81 15.59 7.88 4.12
C VAL A 81 15.18 6.50 4.63
N GLN A 82 13.96 6.37 5.14
CA GLN A 82 13.41 5.12 5.63
C GLN A 82 12.46 4.52 4.61
N ILE A 83 12.63 3.24 4.30
CA ILE A 83 11.81 2.50 3.35
C ILE A 83 11.10 1.40 4.12
N THR A 84 9.77 1.45 4.18
CA THR A 84 8.95 0.45 4.84
C THR A 84 8.36 -0.49 3.80
N PHE A 85 8.62 -1.79 3.95
CA PHE A 85 8.20 -2.82 3.00
C PHE A 85 7.75 -4.09 3.74
N GLY A 86 6.81 -4.82 3.15
CA GLY A 86 6.29 -6.05 3.75
C GLY A 86 5.53 -5.79 5.05
N GLY A 87 4.21 -5.74 4.98
CA GLY A 87 3.39 -5.50 6.17
C GLY A 87 1.93 -5.28 5.81
N GLY A 88 1.29 -6.30 5.24
CA GLY A 88 -0.17 -6.38 5.23
C GLY A 88 -0.71 -6.87 6.58
N ASN A 89 -1.86 -7.56 6.57
CA ASN A 89 -2.56 -8.16 7.73
C ASN A 89 -1.74 -9.20 8.56
N PHE A 90 -0.41 -9.30 8.37
CA PHE A 90 0.47 -10.35 8.90
C PHE A 90 1.68 -9.85 9.71
N GLY A 91 1.70 -8.57 10.12
CA GLY A 91 2.30 -8.18 11.41
C GLY A 91 3.83 -8.26 11.60
N SER A 92 4.66 -8.14 10.57
CA SER A 92 6.14 -8.13 10.74
C SER A 92 6.87 -7.05 9.94
N GLY A 93 6.20 -5.92 9.68
CA GLY A 93 6.74 -4.70 9.05
C GLY A 93 8.27 -4.62 8.97
N TYR A 94 8.85 -4.78 7.79
CA TYR A 94 10.30 -4.60 7.60
C TYR A 94 10.60 -3.16 7.21
N ASP A 95 11.72 -2.66 7.71
CA ASP A 95 12.24 -1.36 7.32
C ASP A 95 13.72 -1.43 6.91
N ALA A 96 14.08 -0.52 6.00
CA ALA A 96 15.46 -0.25 5.64
C ALA A 96 15.75 1.23 5.83
N LYS A 97 16.88 1.52 6.48
CA LYS A 97 17.36 2.88 6.70
C LYS A 97 18.56 3.14 5.79
N ILE A 98 18.47 4.17 4.96
CA ILE A 98 19.58 4.71 4.18
C ILE A 98 20.05 5.98 4.90
N PRO A 99 21.26 5.98 5.51
CA PRO A 99 21.79 7.19 6.13
C PRO A 99 22.09 8.23 5.05
N VAL A 100 21.76 9.50 5.33
CA VAL A 100 22.07 10.64 4.45
C VAL A 100 22.60 11.80 5.30
N LYS A 101 23.45 12.63 4.71
CA LYS A 101 24.10 13.76 5.38
C LYS A 101 23.40 15.09 5.12
N SER A 102 22.52 15.14 4.13
CA SER A 102 21.82 16.37 3.73
C SER A 102 20.47 16.09 3.08
N PRO A 103 19.58 17.10 3.03
CA PRO A 103 18.34 17.03 2.28
C PRO A 103 18.55 16.77 0.77
N ASP A 104 19.64 17.27 0.19
CA ASP A 104 20.00 17.01 -1.21
C ASP A 104 20.29 15.53 -1.45
N GLU A 105 21.01 14.88 -0.54
CA GLU A 105 21.29 13.46 -0.62
C GLU A 105 20.00 12.64 -0.47
N ALA A 106 19.10 13.03 0.43
CA ALA A 106 17.77 12.41 0.53
C ALA A 106 16.97 12.53 -0.78
N ARG A 107 16.98 13.71 -1.42
CA ARG A 107 16.35 13.94 -2.73
C ARG A 107 16.95 13.06 -3.81
N ALA A 108 18.28 12.88 -3.80
CA ALA A 108 18.96 12.00 -4.75
C ALA A 108 18.54 10.53 -4.56
N VAL A 109 18.43 10.06 -3.31
CA VAL A 109 17.92 8.72 -3.00
C VAL A 109 16.48 8.53 -3.50
N LEU A 110 15.59 9.48 -3.22
CA LEU A 110 14.20 9.44 -3.72
C LEU A 110 14.14 9.43 -5.25
N THR A 111 14.99 10.21 -5.90
CA THR A 111 15.06 10.26 -7.37
C THR A 111 15.48 8.90 -7.94
N ARG A 112 16.49 8.27 -7.34
CA ARG A 112 16.96 6.94 -7.74
C ARG A 112 15.89 5.85 -7.53
N LEU A 113 15.17 5.89 -6.42
CA LEU A 113 14.05 4.98 -6.14
C LEU A 113 12.98 5.07 -7.24
N ARG A 114 12.57 6.30 -7.60
CA ARG A 114 11.59 6.56 -8.66
C ARG A 114 12.07 6.06 -10.01
N GLN A 115 13.28 6.43 -10.40
CA GLN A 115 13.89 5.98 -11.67
C GLN A 115 13.93 4.45 -11.75
N THR A 116 14.30 3.78 -10.66
CA THR A 116 14.33 2.30 -10.62
C THR A 116 12.93 1.72 -10.82
N ALA A 117 11.91 2.27 -10.16
CA ALA A 117 10.52 1.81 -10.32
C ALA A 117 9.96 2.04 -11.73
N GLU A 118 10.26 3.20 -12.34
CA GLU A 118 9.90 3.52 -13.72
C GLU A 118 10.57 2.56 -14.71
N ASP A 119 11.85 2.24 -14.49
CA ASP A 119 12.60 1.28 -15.29
C ASP A 119 12.02 -0.13 -15.20
N CYS A 120 11.65 -0.59 -14.00
CA CYS A 120 10.97 -1.87 -13.81
C CYS A 120 9.63 -1.92 -14.56
N THR A 121 8.85 -0.83 -14.49
CA THR A 121 7.57 -0.71 -15.19
C THR A 121 7.76 -0.77 -16.71
N ARG A 122 8.74 -0.04 -17.23
CA ARG A 122 9.05 0.00 -18.67
C ARG A 122 9.52 -1.36 -19.20
N ARG A 123 10.31 -2.11 -18.42
CA ARG A 123 10.73 -3.47 -18.77
C ARG A 123 9.55 -4.44 -18.78
N ALA A 124 8.66 -4.35 -17.80
CA ALA A 124 7.44 -5.16 -17.75
C ALA A 124 6.47 -4.86 -18.92
N ALA A 125 6.42 -3.60 -19.37
CA ALA A 125 5.58 -3.16 -20.47
C ALA A 125 6.13 -3.52 -21.87
N ARG A 126 7.36 -4.04 -21.98
CA ARG A 126 7.93 -4.47 -23.27
C ARG A 126 7.46 -5.91 -23.58
N PRO A 127 6.50 -6.13 -24.48
CA PRO A 127 6.15 -7.50 -24.90
C PRO A 127 7.38 -8.17 -25.51
N GLY A 128 7.65 -9.40 -25.10
CA GLY A 128 8.87 -10.13 -25.44
C GLY A 128 9.05 -10.32 -26.95
N ASN A 129 10.02 -9.60 -27.52
CA ASN A 129 10.83 -10.11 -28.63
C ASN A 129 12.18 -10.50 -28.02
N ALA A 130 12.25 -11.70 -27.44
CA ALA A 130 13.46 -12.29 -26.86
C ALA A 130 13.63 -13.75 -27.30
N THR A 131 13.22 -14.06 -28.53
CA THR A 131 13.51 -15.35 -29.19
C THR A 131 13.85 -15.10 -30.65
N LYS A 132 15.01 -14.50 -30.93
CA LYS A 132 15.66 -14.66 -32.25
C LYS A 132 17.17 -14.34 -32.33
N GLU A 133 17.88 -14.10 -31.22
CA GLU A 133 19.31 -13.71 -31.27
C GLU A 133 20.21 -14.61 -30.41
N GLU A 134 19.88 -15.90 -30.27
CA GLU A 134 20.79 -16.90 -29.68
C GLU A 134 20.74 -18.23 -30.45
N ALA A 135 20.65 -18.13 -31.78
CA ALA A 135 20.87 -19.23 -32.70
C ALA A 135 21.71 -18.72 -33.88
N ARG A 136 23.02 -18.55 -33.63
CA ARG A 136 24.03 -18.50 -34.67
C ARG A 136 25.25 -19.30 -34.25
#